data_AF-A0A7Z8QKQ6-F1
#
_entry.id   AF-A0A7Z8QKQ6-F1
#
_cell.length_a   1.000
_cell.length_b   1.000
_cell.length_c   1.000
_cell.angle_alpha   90.00
_cell.angle_beta   90.00
_cell.angle_gamma   90.00
#
_symmetry.space_group_name_H-M   'P 1'
#
loop_
_entity.id
_entity.type
_entity.pdbx_description
1 polymer ?
#
loop_
_entity_poly.entity_id
_entity_poly.type
_entity_poly.pdbx_seq_one_letter_code
_entity_poly.pdbx_strand_id
1 'polypeptide(L)'
;MHLSGDLGDPTSIEFILWLHKEFYNDATDSMLTIKNNNRSILMEPGIFRSTAEHNVVVGRHQPPSGQHVEAFMRYFENRYNQATGKSRQIMAIASAHHRLAYIHPLPAME
;
A
#
# COMPACT_ATOMS: atom_id res chain seq x y z
N MET A 1 -3.64 12.35 16.48
CA MET A 1 -4.51 12.82 15.39
C MET A 1 -5.62 11.82 15.08
N HIS A 2 -5.30 10.55 14.79
CA HIS A 2 -6.31 9.57 14.34
C HIS A 2 -7.14 8.87 15.46
N LEU A 3 -6.70 8.89 16.72
CA LEU A 3 -7.43 8.27 17.86
C LEU A 3 -8.70 9.03 18.29
N SER A 4 -8.88 10.27 17.82
CA SER A 4 -10.04 11.11 18.11
C SER A 4 -11.17 10.97 17.08
N GLY A 5 -11.11 9.97 16.19
CA GLY A 5 -12.12 9.73 15.15
C GLY A 5 -11.98 10.59 13.90
N ASP A 6 -10.91 11.40 13.81
CA ASP A 6 -10.54 12.16 12.62
C ASP A 6 -9.53 11.35 11.82
N LEU A 7 -9.99 10.66 10.78
CA LEU A 7 -9.14 9.90 9.87
C LEU A 7 -8.71 10.79 8.71
N GLY A 8 -7.43 10.72 8.34
CA GLY A 8 -6.91 11.39 7.14
C GLY A 8 -7.56 10.88 5.85
N ASP A 9 -7.25 11.52 4.72
CA ASP A 9 -7.71 11.07 3.41
C ASP A 9 -7.23 9.63 3.14
N PRO A 10 -8.14 8.65 2.95
CA PRO A 10 -7.78 7.25 2.77
C PRO A 10 -7.00 6.97 1.49
N THR A 11 -6.95 7.93 0.57
CA THR A 11 -6.19 7.82 -0.68
C THR A 11 -4.83 8.50 -0.62
N SER A 12 -4.53 9.20 0.48
CA SER A 12 -3.23 9.85 0.66
C SER A 12 -2.13 8.84 0.95
N ILE A 13 -0.93 9.13 0.43
CA ILE A 13 0.27 8.35 0.71
C ILE A 13 0.55 8.33 2.21
N GLU A 14 0.43 9.50 2.85
CA GLU A 14 0.64 9.65 4.29
C GLU A 14 -0.25 8.70 5.09
N PHE A 15 -1.56 8.70 4.82
CA PHE A 15 -2.50 7.85 5.53
C PHE A 15 -2.25 6.36 5.27
N ILE A 16 -1.94 5.97 4.04
CA ILE A 16 -1.68 4.56 3.69
C ILE A 16 -0.43 4.03 4.40
N LEU A 17 0.66 4.81 4.39
CA LEU A 17 1.90 4.42 5.07
C LEU A 17 1.72 4.39 6.58
N TRP A 18 1.03 5.40 7.14
CA TRP A 18 0.67 5.41 8.56
C TRP A 18 -0.16 4.17 8.93
N LEU A 19 -1.21 3.86 8.17
CA LEU A 19 -2.08 2.71 8.43
C LEU A 19 -1.28 1.39 8.39
N HIS A 20 -0.40 1.24 7.40
CA HIS A 20 0.47 0.06 7.32
C HIS A 20 1.40 -0.04 8.52
N LYS A 21 1.99 1.09 8.95
CA LYS A 21 2.84 1.13 10.15
C LYS A 21 2.07 0.72 11.40
N GLU A 22 0.91 1.33 11.65
CA GLU A 22 0.11 1.06 12.84
C GLU A 22 -0.40 -0.38 12.89
N PHE A 23 -0.75 -0.96 11.73
CA PHE A 23 -1.16 -2.37 11.66
C PHE A 23 -0.09 -3.33 12.19
N TYR A 24 1.19 -2.96 12.06
CA TYR A 24 2.33 -3.77 12.50
C TYR A 24 3.05 -3.19 13.73
N ASN A 25 2.46 -2.23 14.45
CA ASN A 25 3.15 -1.52 15.55
C ASN A 25 3.67 -2.45 16.67
N ASP A 26 2.99 -3.57 16.91
CA ASP A 26 3.37 -4.58 17.91
C ASP A 26 3.82 -5.92 17.28
N ALA A 27 4.13 -5.92 15.99
CA ALA A 27 4.57 -7.11 15.29
C ALA A 27 6.01 -7.48 15.68
N THR A 28 6.25 -8.78 15.88
CA THR A 28 7.60 -9.31 16.09
C THR A 28 8.36 -9.44 14.77
N ASP A 29 9.70 -9.50 14.82
CA ASP A 29 10.53 -9.69 13.62
C ASP A 29 10.12 -10.93 12.80
N SER A 30 9.68 -12.00 13.47
CA SER A 30 9.22 -13.22 12.78
C SER A 30 7.93 -12.99 11.98
N MET A 31 7.04 -12.12 12.46
CA MET A 31 5.82 -11.71 11.75
C MET A 31 6.12 -10.74 10.60
N LEU A 32 7.17 -9.93 10.72
CA LEU A 32 7.64 -9.01 9.67
C LEU A 32 8.52 -9.69 8.61
N THR A 33 8.94 -10.93 8.85
CA THR A 33 9.82 -11.65 7.94
C THR A 33 9.00 -12.24 6.78
N ILE A 34 9.15 -11.66 5.60
CA ILE A 34 8.58 -12.16 4.35
C ILE A 34 9.54 -13.18 3.74
N LYS A 35 9.04 -14.40 3.49
CA LYS A 35 9.79 -15.47 2.85
C LYS A 35 9.24 -15.73 1.46
N ASN A 36 10.11 -15.73 0.46
CA ASN A 36 9.78 -16.14 -0.90
C ASN A 36 10.93 -16.98 -1.45
N ASN A 37 10.64 -18.24 -1.79
CA ASN A 37 11.59 -19.20 -2.34
C ASN A 37 12.92 -19.21 -1.56
N ASN A 38 13.96 -18.57 -2.10
CA ASN A 38 15.33 -18.55 -1.57
C ASN A 38 15.68 -17.24 -0.83
N ARG A 39 14.70 -16.39 -0.56
CA ARG A 39 14.92 -15.06 0.03
C ARG A 39 14.06 -14.88 1.26
N SER A 40 14.66 -14.25 2.26
CA SER A 40 14.01 -13.80 3.47
C SER A 40 14.29 -12.31 3.59
N ILE A 41 13.24 -11.50 3.60
CA ILE A 41 13.33 -10.04 3.71
C ILE A 41 12.59 -9.65 4.98
N LEU A 42 13.25 -8.88 5.84
CA LEU A 42 12.57 -8.23 6.95
C LEU A 42 11.86 -6.99 6.40
N MET A 43 10.52 -7.00 6.41
CA MET A 43 9.72 -5.86 5.96
C MET A 43 9.79 -4.74 6.99
N GLU A 44 9.92 -3.51 6.50
CA GLU A 44 9.79 -2.30 7.32
C GLU A 44 8.36 -1.74 7.23
N PRO A 45 7.59 -1.71 8.33
CA PRO A 45 6.25 -1.13 8.33
C PRO A 45 6.24 0.34 7.91
N GLY A 46 5.17 0.74 7.22
CA GLY A 46 5.04 2.09 6.67
C GLY A 46 6.01 2.46 5.54
N ILE A 47 6.66 1.49 4.89
CA ILE A 47 7.54 1.75 3.74
C ILE A 47 7.05 1.01 2.48
N PHE A 48 7.08 1.70 1.34
CA PHE A 48 6.82 1.09 0.05
C PHE A 48 7.96 0.16 -0.39
N ARG A 49 7.62 -0.90 -1.14
CA ARG A 49 8.65 -1.62 -1.89
C ARG A 49 9.26 -0.71 -2.96
N SER A 50 10.58 -0.60 -2.96
CA SER A 50 11.32 0.39 -3.77
C SER A 50 12.42 -0.19 -4.67
N THR A 51 12.87 -1.43 -4.43
CA THR A 51 13.96 -2.04 -5.20
C THR A 51 13.48 -3.21 -6.04
N ALA A 52 14.33 -3.66 -6.97
CA ALA A 52 14.06 -4.87 -7.75
C ALA A 52 14.04 -6.13 -6.87
N GLU A 53 14.73 -6.12 -5.72
CA GLU A 53 14.69 -7.23 -4.76
C GLU A 53 13.35 -7.33 -4.03
N HIS A 54 12.61 -6.23 -3.95
CA HIS A 54 11.27 -6.17 -3.37
C HIS A 54 10.15 -6.43 -4.41
N ASN A 55 10.49 -6.87 -5.63
CA ASN A 55 9.48 -7.28 -6.60
C ASN A 55 8.78 -8.57 -6.15
N VAL A 56 7.46 -8.59 -6.31
CA VAL A 56 6.60 -9.71 -5.88
C VAL A 56 5.70 -10.16 -7.03
N VAL A 57 5.11 -11.34 -6.89
CA VAL A 57 4.03 -11.86 -7.74
C VAL A 57 2.87 -12.20 -6.80
N VAL A 58 1.66 -11.76 -7.13
CA VAL A 58 0.45 -12.02 -6.34
C VAL A 58 -0.48 -12.92 -7.15
N GLY A 59 -0.45 -14.22 -6.87
CA GLY A 59 -1.13 -15.22 -7.70
C GLY A 59 -0.60 -15.23 -9.13
N ARG A 60 -1.36 -14.67 -10.08
CA ARG A 60 -0.93 -14.50 -11.50
C ARG A 60 -0.61 -13.05 -11.87
N HIS A 61 -0.80 -12.13 -10.92
CA HIS A 61 -0.59 -10.70 -11.14
C HIS A 61 0.88 -10.35 -10.86
N GLN A 62 1.49 -9.61 -11.78
CA GLN A 62 2.81 -9.01 -11.59
C GLN A 62 2.63 -7.49 -11.44
N PRO A 63 2.71 -6.95 -10.21
CA PRO A 63 2.63 -5.51 -9.97
C PRO A 63 3.77 -4.73 -10.64
N PRO A 64 3.63 -3.39 -10.78
CA PRO A 64 4.73 -2.54 -11.27
C PRO A 64 6.02 -2.78 -10.49
N SER A 65 7.20 -2.75 -11.11
CA SER A 65 8.47 -2.93 -10.37
C SER A 65 8.64 -1.92 -9.22
N GLY A 66 9.33 -2.32 -8.14
CA GLY A 66 9.48 -1.53 -6.91
C GLY A 66 9.93 -0.09 -7.15
N GLN A 67 10.87 0.11 -8.07
CA GLN A 67 11.40 1.42 -8.46
C GLN A 67 10.35 2.42 -8.97
N HIS A 68 9.20 1.93 -9.44
CA HIS A 68 8.12 2.75 -9.98
C HIS A 68 6.95 2.95 -9.00
N VAL A 69 6.93 2.24 -7.87
CA VAL A 69 5.77 2.23 -6.96
C VAL A 69 5.43 3.61 -6.46
N GLU A 70 6.42 4.39 -6.03
CA GLU A 70 6.19 5.74 -5.52
C GLU A 70 5.53 6.65 -6.58
N ALA A 71 6.00 6.59 -7.83
CA ALA A 71 5.41 7.37 -8.92
C ALA A 71 3.94 6.98 -9.18
N PHE A 72 3.65 5.68 -9.14
CA PHE A 72 2.27 5.19 -9.26
C PHE A 72 1.40 5.62 -8.07
N MET A 73 1.93 5.62 -6.86
CA MET A 73 1.22 6.05 -5.65
C MET A 73 0.95 7.56 -5.64
N ARG A 74 1.88 8.38 -6.15
CA ARG A 74 1.64 9.82 -6.34
C ARG A 74 0.53 10.09 -7.34
N TYR A 75 0.50 9.34 -8.44
CA TYR A 75 -0.60 9.41 -9.39
C TYR A 75 -1.93 8.95 -8.76
N PHE A 76 -1.90 7.86 -7.98
CA PHE A 76 -3.06 7.33 -7.26
C PHE A 76 -3.68 8.39 -6.34
N GLU A 77 -2.88 8.96 -5.43
CA GLU A 77 -3.33 9.99 -4.49
C GLU A 77 -3.99 11.16 -5.23
N ASN A 78 -3.28 11.74 -6.21
CA ASN A 78 -3.80 12.86 -6.98
C ASN A 78 -5.08 12.51 -7.76
N ARG A 79 -5.26 11.26 -8.20
CA ARG A 79 -6.43 10.85 -8.99
C ARG A 79 -7.66 10.64 -8.13
N TYR A 80 -7.50 10.11 -6.91
CA TYR A 80 -8.62 9.65 -6.09
C TYR A 80 -9.00 10.62 -4.96
N ASN A 81 -8.13 11.57 -4.59
CA ASN A 81 -8.45 12.63 -3.62
C ASN A 81 -9.47 13.68 -4.15
N GLN A 82 -9.75 13.71 -5.46
CA GLN A 82 -10.60 14.71 -6.10
C GLN A 82 -12.08 14.32 -6.21
N ALA A 83 -12.49 13.15 -5.71
CA ALA A 83 -13.83 12.63 -5.94
C ALA A 83 -14.90 13.38 -5.10
N THR A 84 -15.68 14.24 -5.75
CA THR A 84 -16.76 15.02 -5.12
C THR A 84 -18.16 14.50 -5.50
N GLY A 85 -19.06 14.45 -4.51
CA GLY A 85 -20.45 13.98 -4.67
C GLY A 85 -20.62 12.46 -4.46
N LYS A 86 -21.73 12.06 -3.83
CA LYS A 86 -21.93 10.69 -3.29
C LYS A 86 -21.74 9.57 -4.31
N SER A 87 -22.34 9.67 -5.49
CA SER A 87 -22.23 8.60 -6.52
C SER A 87 -20.80 8.46 -7.06
N ARG A 88 -20.09 9.60 -7.24
CA ARG A 88 -18.69 9.58 -7.67
C ARG A 88 -17.77 9.06 -6.57
N GLN A 89 -18.06 9.35 -5.31
CA GLN A 89 -17.32 8.79 -4.16
C GLN A 89 -17.45 7.27 -4.10
N ILE A 90 -18.66 6.71 -4.24
CA ILE A 90 -18.86 5.26 -4.26
C ILE A 90 -18.03 4.60 -5.38
N MET A 91 -18.09 5.16 -6.59
CA MET A 91 -17.30 4.69 -7.72
C MET A 91 -15.79 4.83 -7.48
N ALA A 92 -15.37 5.94 -6.85
CA ALA A 92 -13.98 6.21 -6.52
C ALA A 92 -13.45 5.22 -5.49
N ILE A 93 -14.24 4.83 -4.47
CA ILE A 93 -13.85 3.82 -3.48
C ILE A 93 -13.51 2.50 -4.16
N ALA A 94 -14.41 1.96 -4.98
CA ALA A 94 -14.18 0.69 -5.68
C ALA A 94 -12.97 0.78 -6.63
N SER A 95 -12.86 1.89 -7.36
CA SER A 95 -11.76 2.13 -8.30
C SER A 95 -10.40 2.29 -7.60
N ALA A 96 -10.37 3.03 -6.49
CA ALA A 96 -9.18 3.24 -5.68
C ALA A 96 -8.74 1.94 -5.03
N HIS A 97 -9.66 1.19 -4.43
CA HIS A 97 -9.37 -0.13 -3.85
C HIS A 97 -8.72 -1.06 -4.88
N HIS A 98 -9.35 -1.21 -6.05
CA HIS A 98 -8.80 -2.03 -7.12
C HIS A 98 -7.43 -1.53 -7.59
N ARG A 99 -7.25 -0.21 -7.74
CA ARG A 99 -5.98 0.36 -8.20
C ARG A 99 -4.86 0.19 -7.18
N LEU A 100 -5.15 0.35 -5.89
CA LEU A 100 -4.19 0.13 -4.81
C LEU A 100 -3.74 -1.34 -4.78
N ALA A 101 -4.69 -2.27 -4.89
CA ALA A 101 -4.39 -3.70 -4.99
C ALA A 101 -3.56 -4.05 -6.24
N TYR A 102 -3.84 -3.41 -7.38
CA TYR A 102 -3.09 -3.58 -8.61
C TYR A 102 -1.63 -3.06 -8.50
N ILE A 103 -1.45 -1.88 -7.90
CA ILE A 103 -0.10 -1.32 -7.66
C ILE A 103 0.65 -2.19 -6.65
N HIS A 104 -0.07 -2.73 -5.66
CA HIS A 104 0.46 -3.53 -4.56
C HIS A 104 1.71 -2.86 -3.94
N PRO A 105 1.58 -1.65 -3.38
CA PRO A 105 2.72 -0.78 -3.11
C PRO A 105 3.55 -1.17 -1.88
N LEU A 106 2.99 -1.98 -0.99
CA LEU A 106 3.60 -2.40 0.27
C LEU A 106 4.15 -3.82 0.14
N PRO A 107 5.19 -4.20 0.89
CA PRO A 107 5.66 -5.57 0.91
C PRO A 107 4.59 -6.48 1.53
N ALA A 108 4.35 -7.64 0.93
CA ALA A 108 3.42 -8.64 1.44
C ALA A 108 4.00 -10.05 1.27
N MET A 109 3.47 -11.00 2.06
CA MET A 109 3.70 -12.42 1.82
C MET A 109 2.98 -12.86 0.53
N GLU A 110 3.56 -13.84 -0.17
CA GLU A 110 2.90 -14.52 -1.31
C GLU A 110 1.62 -15.26 -0.90
#